data_AF-A0A6L7T029-F1
#
_entry.id   AF-A0A6L7T029-F1
#
_cell.length_a   1.000
_cell.length_b   1.000
_cell.length_c   1.000
_cell.angle_alpha   90.00
_cell.angle_beta   90.00
_cell.angle_gamma   90.00
#
_symmetry.space_group_name_H-M   'P 1'
#
loop_
_entity.id
_entity.type
_entity.pdbx_description
1 polymer ?
#
loop_
_entity_poly.entity_id
_entity_poly.type
_entity_poly.pdbx_seq_one_letter_code
_entity_poly.pdbx_strand_id
1 'polypeptide(L)'
;MEGARRIDRGEYPEGVIREAVGNAFVRCDYGIADTGIMLTIFSNRLEIVSPGNLPQTLTPEKIASGARYARNQTLVNVMRDYGYVDPHGMGIRNKIIPGMLAHNGTEPDLIAEDYRFTVRLWKERSTV
;
A
#
# COMPACT_ATOMS: atom_id res chain seq x y z
N MET A 1 6.91 23.51 -12.88
CA MET A 1 6.43 24.88 -12.62
C MET A 1 4.99 24.92 -13.11
N GLU A 2 4.03 25.30 -12.27
CA GLU A 2 2.72 25.74 -12.76
C GLU A 2 2.75 27.27 -12.75
N GLY A 3 2.71 27.88 -13.94
CA GLY A 3 3.01 29.30 -14.09
C GLY A 3 4.42 29.66 -13.62
N ALA A 4 4.55 30.69 -12.78
CA ALA A 4 5.83 31.19 -12.25
C ALA A 4 6.24 30.60 -10.89
N ARG A 5 5.48 29.65 -10.33
CA ARG A 5 5.73 29.11 -8.99
C ARG A 5 6.44 27.75 -9.07
N ARG A 6 7.53 27.60 -8.31
CA ARG A 6 8.13 26.28 -8.03
C ARG A 6 7.15 25.49 -7.16
N ILE A 7 6.80 24.30 -7.61
CA ILE A 7 6.01 23.34 -6.86
C ILE A 7 6.92 22.15 -6.64
N ASP A 8 7.26 21.88 -5.39
CA ASP A 8 7.95 20.66 -5.03
C ASP A 8 6.91 19.53 -5.02
N ARG A 9 7.03 18.62 -5.97
CA ARG A 9 6.15 17.47 -6.11
C ARG A 9 6.95 16.24 -5.68
N GLY A 10 6.53 15.59 -4.59
CA GLY A 10 7.13 14.34 -4.15
C GLY A 10 6.98 13.24 -5.19
N GLU A 11 7.85 12.22 -5.14
CA GLU A 11 7.85 11.10 -6.11
C GLU A 11 6.58 10.24 -6.04
N TYR A 12 5.89 10.28 -4.89
CA TYR A 12 4.62 9.61 -4.65
C TYR A 12 3.68 10.54 -3.89
N PRO A 13 2.36 10.45 -4.09
CA PRO A 13 1.41 11.20 -3.28
C PRO A 13 1.50 10.78 -1.81
N GLU A 14 1.58 11.75 -0.90
CA GLU A 14 1.65 11.49 0.55
C GLU A 14 0.50 10.60 1.03
N GLY A 15 -0.72 10.83 0.53
CA GLY A 15 -1.89 10.03 0.87
C GLY A 15 -1.77 8.56 0.44
N VAL A 16 -1.08 8.27 -0.66
CA VAL A 16 -0.82 6.90 -1.14
C VAL A 16 0.20 6.23 -0.23
N ILE A 17 1.30 6.90 0.10
CA ILE A 17 2.33 6.38 1.01
C ILE A 17 1.74 6.09 2.39
N ARG A 18 0.98 7.03 2.95
CA ARG A 18 0.34 6.87 4.26
C ARG A 18 -0.60 5.66 4.28
N GLU A 19 -1.41 5.50 3.24
CA GLU A 19 -2.34 4.37 3.15
C GLU A 19 -1.58 3.03 2.96
N ALA A 20 -0.53 3.00 2.14
CA ALA A 20 0.25 1.79 1.92
C ALA A 20 1.00 1.35 3.19
N VAL A 21 1.66 2.27 3.88
CA VAL A 21 2.37 2.01 5.15
C VAL A 21 1.38 1.64 6.26
N GLY A 22 0.26 2.37 6.39
CA GLY A 22 -0.78 2.04 7.36
C GLY A 22 -1.36 0.65 7.13
N ASN A 23 -1.61 0.27 5.87
CA ASN A 23 -2.07 -1.07 5.52
C ASN A 23 -1.03 -2.15 5.82
N ALA A 24 0.25 -1.89 5.58
CA ALA A 24 1.33 -2.81 5.95
C ALA A 24 1.41 -3.02 7.46
N PHE A 25 1.19 -1.97 8.25
CA PHE A 25 1.18 -2.04 9.71
C PHE A 25 0.01 -2.86 10.25
N VAL A 26 -1.22 -2.48 9.90
CA VAL A 26 -2.42 -3.15 10.47
C VAL A 26 -2.63 -4.57 9.99
N ARG A 27 -2.02 -4.93 8.86
CA ARG A 27 -2.11 -6.29 8.29
C ARG A 27 -0.84 -7.10 8.48
N CYS A 28 0.19 -6.58 9.15
CA CYS A 28 1.39 -7.34 9.47
C CYS A 28 1.04 -8.58 10.33
N ASP A 29 1.71 -9.69 10.06
CA ASP A 29 1.69 -10.85 10.95
C ASP A 29 2.78 -10.74 12.02
N TYR A 30 2.41 -10.20 13.18
CA TYR A 30 3.30 -10.03 14.33
C TYR A 30 3.62 -11.35 15.05
N GLY A 31 3.06 -12.49 14.63
CA GLY A 31 3.43 -13.80 15.16
C GLY A 31 4.72 -14.35 14.55
N ILE A 32 5.20 -13.79 13.44
CA ILE A 32 6.42 -14.22 12.77
C ILE A 32 7.62 -13.49 13.40
N ALA A 33 8.40 -14.22 14.20
CA ALA A 33 9.60 -13.71 14.85
C ALA A 33 10.65 -13.21 13.84
N ASP A 34 11.44 -12.20 14.24
CA ASP A 34 12.54 -11.62 13.47
C ASP A 34 12.15 -11.08 12.08
N THR A 35 10.88 -10.73 11.89
CA THR A 35 10.39 -10.08 10.68
C THR A 35 9.76 -8.72 10.98
N GLY A 36 9.88 -7.80 10.03
CA GLY A 36 9.35 -6.45 10.15
C GLY A 36 8.83 -5.95 8.80
N ILE A 37 8.13 -4.83 8.85
CA ILE A 37 7.69 -4.14 7.65
C ILE A 37 8.92 -3.50 7.01
N MET A 38 9.18 -3.86 5.76
CA MET A 38 10.36 -3.38 5.02
C MET A 38 9.92 -2.40 3.94
N LEU A 39 10.56 -1.23 3.93
CA LEU A 39 10.39 -0.22 2.89
C LEU A 39 11.67 -0.17 2.07
N THR A 40 11.58 -0.52 0.79
CA THR A 40 12.71 -0.54 -0.12
C THR A 40 12.49 0.45 -1.24
N ILE A 41 13.36 1.46 -1.32
CA ILE A 41 13.32 2.48 -2.37
C ILE A 41 14.31 2.08 -3.46
N PHE A 42 13.81 1.92 -4.67
CA PHE A 42 14.60 1.70 -5.88
C PHE A 42 14.55 2.95 -6.76
N SER A 43 15.40 3.00 -7.79
CA SER A 43 15.41 4.09 -8.76
C SER A 43 14.06 4.27 -9.49
N ASN A 44 13.33 3.18 -9.72
CA ASN A 44 12.10 3.15 -10.51
C ASN A 44 10.83 2.80 -9.71
N ARG A 45 10.94 2.44 -8.43
CA ARG A 45 9.79 1.99 -7.63
C ARG A 45 10.05 2.06 -6.12
N LEU A 46 8.98 2.06 -5.36
CA LEU A 46 8.96 1.86 -3.91
C LEU A 46 8.24 0.55 -3.62
N GLU A 47 8.87 -0.32 -2.84
CA GLU A 47 8.25 -1.56 -2.35
C GLU A 47 8.01 -1.46 -0.85
N ILE A 48 6.78 -1.75 -0.44
CA ILE A 48 6.37 -1.81 0.96
C ILE A 48 5.96 -3.27 1.22
N VAL A 49 6.77 -3.97 2.01
CA VAL A 49 6.64 -5.40 2.27
C VAL A 49 6.18 -5.60 3.70
N SER A 50 5.06 -6.28 3.90
CA SER A 50 4.56 -6.71 5.21
C SER A 50 4.68 -8.22 5.37
N PRO A 51 5.16 -8.72 6.52
CA PRO A 51 5.14 -10.14 6.87
C PRO A 51 3.73 -10.74 6.89
N GLY A 52 3.61 -11.99 6.43
CA GLY A 52 2.43 -12.83 6.56
C GLY A 52 1.71 -13.17 5.25
N ASN A 53 1.13 -14.36 5.19
CA ASN A 53 0.40 -14.90 4.04
C ASN A 53 -1.05 -14.42 3.92
N LEU A 54 -1.48 -14.05 2.72
CA LEU A 54 -2.91 -13.87 2.49
C LEU A 54 -3.67 -15.18 2.79
N PRO A 55 -4.87 -15.12 3.39
CA PRO A 55 -5.70 -16.29 3.56
C PRO A 55 -6.08 -16.85 2.18
N GLN A 56 -6.23 -18.17 2.05
CA GLN A 56 -6.47 -18.84 0.76
C GLN A 56 -7.66 -18.29 -0.04
N THR A 57 -8.64 -17.68 0.64
CA THR A 57 -9.82 -17.08 0.01
C THR A 57 -9.55 -15.74 -0.66
N LEU A 58 -8.41 -15.11 -0.39
CA LEU A 58 -8.07 -13.75 -0.78
C LEU A 58 -6.88 -13.75 -1.75
N THR A 59 -7.06 -13.08 -2.89
CA THR A 59 -6.02 -12.92 -3.91
C THR A 59 -5.72 -11.43 -4.10
N PRO A 60 -4.55 -11.05 -4.64
CA PRO A 60 -4.23 -9.67 -4.94
C PRO A 60 -5.30 -8.95 -5.80
N GLU A 61 -5.90 -9.65 -6.76
CA GLU A 61 -6.95 -9.10 -7.63
C GLU A 61 -8.22 -8.81 -6.83
N LYS A 62 -8.58 -9.68 -5.88
CA LYS A 62 -9.69 -9.44 -4.97
C LYS A 62 -9.42 -8.23 -4.06
N ILE A 63 -8.19 -8.08 -3.58
CA ILE A 63 -7.82 -6.91 -2.77
C ILE A 63 -7.93 -5.62 -3.60
N ALA A 64 -7.43 -5.64 -4.83
CA ALA A 64 -7.56 -4.51 -5.77
C ALA A 64 -9.02 -4.16 -6.03
N SER A 65 -9.92 -5.14 -6.08
CA SER A 65 -11.36 -4.92 -6.24
C SER A 65 -12.11 -4.52 -4.96
N GLY A 66 -11.43 -4.48 -3.81
CA GLY A 66 -11.96 -3.98 -2.54
C GLY A 66 -12.22 -5.06 -1.49
N ALA A 67 -11.77 -6.29 -1.70
CA ALA A 67 -11.83 -7.33 -0.67
C ALA A 67 -10.96 -6.95 0.54
N ARG A 68 -11.48 -7.26 1.72
CA ARG A 68 -10.89 -6.87 3.00
C ARG A 68 -10.53 -8.11 3.80
N TYR A 69 -9.39 -8.03 4.46
CA TYR A 69 -8.95 -9.01 5.44
C TYR A 69 -8.07 -8.33 6.47
N ALA A 70 -8.23 -8.74 7.72
CA ALA A 70 -7.43 -8.31 8.83
C ALA A 70 -7.23 -9.51 9.75
N ARG A 71 -5.98 -9.77 10.15
CA ARG A 71 -5.67 -10.79 11.17
C ARG A 71 -6.05 -10.29 12.56
N ASN A 72 -5.70 -9.03 12.85
CA ASN A 72 -5.97 -8.39 14.13
C ASN A 72 -7.01 -7.28 13.94
N GLN A 73 -8.27 -7.60 14.22
CA GLN A 73 -9.37 -6.64 14.09
C GLN A 73 -9.26 -5.50 15.10
N THR A 74 -8.73 -5.76 16.30
CA THR A 74 -8.52 -4.74 17.33
C THR A 74 -7.53 -3.67 16.85
N LEU A 75 -6.40 -4.10 16.26
CA LEU A 75 -5.40 -3.17 15.72
C LEU A 75 -5.99 -2.30 14.59
N VAL A 76 -6.75 -2.92 13.68
CA VAL A 76 -7.44 -2.18 12.61
C VAL A 76 -8.43 -1.17 13.17
N ASN A 77 -9.19 -1.53 14.20
CA ASN A 77 -10.17 -0.64 14.80
C ASN A 77 -9.48 0.54 15.49
N VAL A 78 -8.44 0.30 16.29
CA VAL A 78 -7.67 1.39 16.91
C VAL A 78 -7.08 2.31 15.85
N MET A 79 -6.38 1.78 14.86
CA MET A 79 -5.79 2.62 13.81
C MET A 79 -6.83 3.37 12.98
N ARG A 80 -8.03 2.82 12.83
CA ARG A 80 -9.17 3.49 12.20
C ARG A 80 -9.70 4.64 13.05
N ASP A 81 -9.89 4.41 14.35
CA ASP A 81 -10.45 5.39 15.28
C ASP A 81 -9.55 6.62 15.39
N TYR A 82 -8.23 6.43 15.29
CA TYR A 82 -7.23 7.49 15.21
C TYR A 82 -7.04 8.08 13.80
N GLY A 83 -7.76 7.59 12.79
CA GLY A 83 -7.73 8.13 11.42
C GLY A 83 -6.50 7.74 10.59
N TYR A 84 -5.73 6.74 10.99
CA TYR A 84 -4.51 6.31 10.28
C TYR A 84 -4.77 5.38 9.10
N VAL A 85 -5.89 4.64 9.10
CA VAL A 85 -6.27 3.73 8.02
C VAL A 85 -7.68 3.97 7.51
N ASP A 86 -7.96 3.54 6.28
CA ASP A 86 -9.28 3.65 5.70
C ASP A 86 -10.36 2.90 6.52
N PRO A 87 -11.46 3.56 6.93
CA PRO A 87 -12.49 2.96 7.76
C PRO A 87 -13.27 1.84 7.07
N HIS A 88 -13.27 1.80 5.73
CA HIS A 88 -13.96 0.76 4.99
C HIS A 88 -13.04 -0.41 4.64
N GLY A 89 -11.73 -0.29 4.92
CA GLY A 89 -10.72 -1.27 4.54
C GLY A 89 -10.46 -1.31 3.02
N MET A 90 -10.91 -0.29 2.29
CA MET A 90 -10.84 -0.21 0.82
C MET A 90 -9.74 0.74 0.34
N GLY A 91 -8.78 1.09 1.20
CA GLY A 91 -7.77 2.11 0.87
C GLY A 91 -6.90 1.77 -0.33
N ILE A 92 -6.64 0.48 -0.60
CA ILE A 92 -5.94 0.06 -1.82
C ILE A 92 -6.75 0.48 -3.07
N ARG A 93 -8.02 0.08 -3.13
CA ARG A 93 -8.94 0.39 -4.25
C ARG A 93 -9.24 1.88 -4.39
N ASN A 94 -9.49 2.56 -3.28
CA ASN A 94 -10.07 3.91 -3.29
C ASN A 94 -9.03 5.04 -3.13
N LYS A 95 -7.81 4.73 -2.68
CA LYS A 95 -6.75 5.74 -2.50
C LYS A 95 -5.47 5.39 -3.24
N ILE A 96 -4.94 4.18 -3.10
CA ILE A 96 -3.66 3.81 -3.70
C ILE A 96 -3.76 3.77 -5.23
N ILE A 97 -4.64 2.92 -5.78
CA ILE A 97 -4.81 2.79 -7.25
C ILE A 97 -5.15 4.13 -7.92
N PRO A 98 -6.23 4.85 -7.53
CA PRO A 98 -6.57 6.12 -8.16
C PRO A 98 -5.53 7.22 -7.89
N GLY A 99 -4.86 7.19 -6.73
CA GLY A 99 -3.81 8.14 -6.38
C GLY A 99 -2.57 7.99 -7.26
N MET A 100 -2.15 6.75 -7.53
CA MET A 100 -1.04 6.47 -8.46
C MET A 100 -1.43 6.84 -9.90
N LEU A 101 -2.62 6.44 -10.35
CA LEU A 101 -3.12 6.78 -11.69
C LEU A 101 -3.17 8.30 -11.91
N ALA A 102 -3.66 9.07 -10.94
CA ALA A 102 -3.72 10.52 -11.02
C ALA A 102 -2.33 11.19 -10.92
N HIS A 103 -1.37 10.54 -10.25
CA HIS A 103 -0.04 11.10 -10.06
C HIS A 103 0.87 10.92 -11.26
N ASN A 104 1.02 9.68 -11.73
CA ASN A 104 1.94 9.29 -12.80
C ASN A 104 1.35 8.28 -13.80
N GLY A 105 0.07 7.95 -13.68
CA GLY A 105 -0.61 7.04 -14.61
C GLY A 105 -0.14 5.60 -14.52
N THR A 106 0.40 5.19 -13.37
CA THR A 106 0.79 3.80 -13.08
C THR A 106 -0.23 3.14 -12.15
N GLU A 107 -0.30 1.82 -12.20
CA GLU A 107 -1.03 1.02 -11.22
C GLU A 107 -0.03 0.34 -10.28
N PRO A 108 -0.35 0.17 -8.99
CA PRO A 108 0.52 -0.55 -8.08
C PRO A 108 0.48 -2.06 -8.33
N ASP A 109 1.60 -2.75 -8.18
CA ASP A 109 1.57 -4.22 -8.12
C ASP A 109 1.25 -4.65 -6.69
N LEU A 110 0.32 -5.59 -6.56
CA LEU A 110 0.03 -6.28 -5.31
C LEU A 110 0.54 -7.71 -5.46
N ILE A 111 1.58 -8.07 -4.70
CA ILE A 111 2.28 -9.34 -4.84
C ILE A 111 2.13 -10.11 -3.53
N ALA A 112 1.58 -11.31 -3.62
CA ALA A 112 1.51 -12.24 -2.50
C ALA A 112 2.48 -13.40 -2.78
N GLU A 113 3.53 -13.46 -1.96
CA GLU A 113 4.54 -14.52 -2.00
C GLU A 113 4.57 -15.21 -0.63
N ASP A 114 5.27 -16.35 -0.54
CA ASP A 114 5.37 -17.09 0.71
C ASP A 114 5.87 -16.19 1.85
N TYR A 115 5.02 -16.09 2.86
CA TYR A 115 5.16 -15.33 4.10
C TYR A 115 5.30 -13.82 3.93
N ARG A 116 4.97 -13.24 2.77
CA ARG A 116 5.03 -11.79 2.57
C ARG A 116 3.97 -11.27 1.60
N PHE A 117 3.52 -10.06 1.88
CA PHE A 117 2.68 -9.28 0.97
C PHE A 117 3.39 -7.98 0.63
N THR A 118 3.51 -7.68 -0.66
CA THR A 118 4.22 -6.52 -1.18
C THR A 118 3.26 -5.62 -1.92
N VAL A 119 3.27 -4.33 -1.57
CA VAL A 119 2.68 -3.24 -2.35
C VAL A 119 3.82 -2.52 -3.05
N ARG A 120 3.84 -2.59 -4.38
CA ARG A 120 4.86 -1.94 -5.21
C ARG A 120 4.26 -0.74 -5.93
N LEU A 121 4.88 0.42 -5.75
CA LEU A 121 4.48 1.67 -6.35
C LEU A 121 5.51 2.09 -7.41
N TRP A 122 5.10 2.15 -8.67
CA TRP A 122 5.99 2.55 -9.78
C TRP A 122 6.18 4.06 -9.85
N LYS A 123 7.41 4.52 -10.12
CA LYS A 123 7.73 5.94 -10.27
C LYS A 123 7.26 6.51 -11.60
N GLU A 124 7.33 5.68 -12.65
CA GLU A 124 6.94 6.00 -14.02
C GLU A 124 6.37 4.76 -14.71
N ARG A 125 5.65 4.95 -15.82
CA ARG A 125 5.21 3.80 -16.64
C ARG A 125 6.43 3.14 -17.24
N SER A 126 6.52 1.82 -17.09
CA SER A 126 7.47 1.01 -17.85
C SER A 126 7.21 1.21 -19.33
N THR A 127 8.05 1.99 -20.01
CA THR A 127 8.09 2.05 -21.47
C THR A 127 8.53 0.68 -21.97
N VAL A 128 7.59 -0.05 -22.57
CA VAL A 128 7.88 -1.15 -23.50
C VAL A 128 8.09 -0.55 -24.87
#